data_AF-A0A369KV99-F1
#
_entry.id   AF-A0A369KV99-F1
#
_cell.length_a   1.000
_cell.length_b   1.000
_cell.length_c   1.000
_cell.angle_alpha   90.00
_cell.angle_beta   90.00
_cell.angle_gamma   90.00
#
_symmetry.space_group_name_H-M   'P 1'
#
loop_
_entity.id
_entity.type
_entity.pdbx_description
1 polymer ?
#
loop_
_entity_poly.entity_id
_entity_poly.type
_entity_poly.pdbx_seq_one_letter_code
_entity_poly.pdbx_strand_id
1 'polypeptide(L)'
;MEKQNDNMKYVKRLVDNASCKRRFHLVYEAGSTPLKSVEVKCPHCGITVFEQANHPTVIIAREENLIKSPDGSESIIYECKFNS
;
A
#
# COMPACT_ATOMS: atom_id res chain seq x y z
N MET A 1 -24.63 23.43 17.44
CA MET A 1 -23.84 23.53 16.19
C MET A 1 -22.69 22.54 16.32
N GLU A 2 -22.83 21.35 15.77
CA GLU A 2 -21.75 20.36 15.70
C GLU A 2 -21.41 20.17 14.22
N LYS A 3 -20.58 21.09 13.71
CA LYS A 3 -19.94 20.95 12.40
C LYS A 3 -18.56 20.34 12.64
N GLN A 4 -18.34 19.13 12.13
CA GLN A 4 -17.09 18.65 11.50
C GLN A 4 -17.14 17.11 11.43
N ASN A 5 -18.02 16.57 10.57
CA ASN A 5 -17.70 15.28 9.94
C ASN A 5 -16.71 15.60 8.83
N ASP A 6 -15.45 15.80 9.22
CA ASP A 6 -14.35 15.96 8.29
C ASP A 6 -14.22 14.64 7.55
N ASN A 7 -14.55 14.69 6.26
CA ASN A 7 -14.64 13.55 5.36
C ASN A 7 -13.20 13.09 5.03
N MET A 8 -12.49 12.54 6.02
CA MET A 8 -11.11 12.06 5.89
C MET A 8 -11.08 10.94 4.85
N LYS A 9 -10.64 11.27 3.64
CA LYS A 9 -10.55 10.33 2.51
C LYS A 9 -9.17 9.70 2.49
N TYR A 10 -9.06 8.50 3.06
CA TYR A 10 -7.87 7.67 2.89
C TYR A 10 -7.79 7.16 1.45
N VAL A 11 -6.67 7.46 0.79
CA VAL A 11 -6.40 6.98 -0.56
C VAL A 11 -5.47 5.79 -0.50
N LYS A 12 -5.83 4.72 -1.22
CA LYS A 12 -5.04 3.50 -1.36
C LYS A 12 -4.33 3.51 -2.70
N ARG A 13 -3.05 3.17 -2.71
CA ARG A 13 -2.24 3.03 -3.93
C ARG A 13 -1.44 1.74 -3.88
N LEU A 14 -1.42 1.01 -5.00
CA LEU A 14 -0.64 -0.21 -5.14
C LEU A 14 0.68 0.10 -5.83
N VAL A 15 1.76 -0.46 -5.29
CA VAL A 15 3.10 -0.29 -5.84
C VAL A 15 3.82 -1.62 -5.87
N ASP A 16 4.39 -1.94 -7.03
CA ASP A 16 5.07 -3.19 -7.29
C ASP A 16 6.58 -2.99 -7.24
N ASN A 17 7.25 -3.78 -6.42
CA ASN A 17 8.70 -3.87 -6.36
C ASN A 17 9.17 -5.16 -7.05
N ALA A 18 9.56 -5.02 -8.32
CA ALA A 18 10.07 -6.12 -9.13
C ALA A 18 11.38 -6.71 -8.57
N SER A 19 12.19 -5.91 -7.87
CA SER A 19 13.51 -6.32 -7.37
C SER A 19 13.42 -7.38 -6.27
N CYS A 20 12.46 -7.25 -5.35
CA CYS A 20 12.22 -8.27 -4.31
C CYS A 20 10.93 -9.07 -4.53
N LYS A 21 10.29 -8.91 -5.71
CA LYS A 21 9.02 -9.55 -6.07
C LYS A 21 7.97 -9.36 -4.98
N ARG A 22 7.70 -8.11 -4.59
CA ARG A 22 6.63 -7.78 -3.62
C ARG A 22 5.74 -6.65 -4.10
N ARG A 23 4.49 -6.65 -3.66
CA ARG A 23 3.50 -5.59 -3.85
C ARG A 23 3.23 -4.92 -2.51
N PHE A 24 3.18 -3.59 -2.51
CA PHE A 24 2.91 -2.78 -1.34
C PHE A 24 1.61 -2.03 -1.52
N HIS A 25 0.75 -2.10 -0.51
CA HIS A 25 -0.44 -1.28 -0.40
C HIS A 25 -0.07 -0.05 0.40
N LEU A 26 0.09 1.06 -0.30
CA LEU A 26 0.36 2.36 0.28
C LEU A 26 -0.96 3.05 0.63
N VAL A 27 -1.01 3.71 1.77
CA VAL A 27 -2.12 4.59 2.15
C VAL A 27 -1.62 5.95 2.54
N TYR A 28 -2.40 6.96 2.19
CA TYR A 28 -2.18 8.33 2.60
C TYR A 28 -3.51 9.03 2.78
N GLU A 29 -3.51 10.05 3.61
CA GLU A 29 -4.69 10.86 3.88
C GLU A 29 -4.76 12.01 2.87
N ALA A 30 -5.81 12.06 2.05
CA ALA A 30 -6.03 13.15 1.12
C ALA A 30 -6.45 14.41 1.87
N GLY A 31 -5.72 15.50 1.68
CA GLY A 31 -5.92 16.77 2.40
C GLY A 31 -5.01 16.96 3.61
N SER A 32 -4.24 15.94 3.99
CA SER A 32 -3.23 16.06 5.04
C SER A 32 -2.06 16.95 4.59
N THR A 33 -1.30 17.50 5.55
CA THR A 33 -0.21 18.45 5.26
C THR A 33 0.82 17.85 4.30
N PRO A 34 1.03 18.43 3.11
CA PRO A 34 2.01 17.91 2.15
C PRO A 34 3.42 18.12 2.67
N LEU A 35 4.25 17.08 2.56
CA LEU A 35 5.67 17.15 2.86
C LEU A 35 6.45 17.56 1.60
N LYS A 36 7.58 18.25 1.79
CA LYS A 36 8.45 18.68 0.68
C LYS A 36 8.89 17.51 -0.19
N SER A 37 9.19 16.38 0.43
CA SER A 37 9.47 15.10 -0.23
C SER A 37 8.95 13.97 0.64
N VAL A 38 8.32 12.98 0.00
CA VAL A 38 7.89 11.73 0.61
C VAL A 38 8.60 10.60 -0.12
N GLU A 39 9.31 9.79 0.64
CA GLU A 39 10.01 8.61 0.15
C GLU A 39 9.55 7.40 0.98
N VAL A 40 9.14 6.33 0.30
CA VAL A 40 8.84 5.04 0.92
C VAL A 40 9.80 4.01 0.36
N LYS A 41 10.57 3.39 1.24
CA LYS A 41 11.49 2.30 0.91
C LYS A 41 10.86 0.96 1.22
N CYS A 42 11.18 -0.01 0.39
CA CYS A 42 10.90 -1.41 0.68
C CYS A 42 11.68 -1.82 1.95
N PRO A 43 11.01 -2.32 3.00
CA PRO A 43 11.70 -2.75 4.22
C PRO A 43 12.57 -4.00 3.99
N HIS A 44 12.36 -4.72 2.88
CA HIS A 44 13.06 -5.99 2.60
C HIS A 44 14.35 -5.82 1.81
N CYS A 45 14.39 -4.91 0.85
CA CYS A 45 15.56 -4.70 -0.01
C CYS A 45 16.08 -3.26 -0.01
N GLY A 46 15.47 -2.36 0.76
CA GLY A 46 15.90 -0.96 0.88
C GLY A 46 15.64 -0.08 -0.34
N ILE A 47 15.16 -0.64 -1.45
CA ILE A 47 14.86 0.12 -2.68
C ILE A 47 13.67 1.04 -2.46
N THR A 48 13.76 2.27 -2.96
CA THR A 48 12.66 3.23 -2.99
C THR A 48 11.55 2.72 -3.92
N VAL A 49 10.37 2.48 -3.35
CA VAL A 49 9.19 2.00 -4.09
C VAL A 49 8.24 3.14 -4.42
N PHE A 50 8.26 4.22 -3.65
CA PHE A 50 7.46 5.41 -3.90
C PHE A 50 8.24 6.66 -3.53
N GLU A 51 8.27 7.63 -4.44
CA GLU A 51 8.85 8.94 -4.20
C GLU A 51 7.97 10.01 -4.85
N GLN A 52 7.56 11.03 -4.09
CA GLN A 52 6.90 12.21 -4.62
C GLN A 52 7.23 13.48 -3.81
N ALA A 53 7.40 14.59 -4.52
CA ALA A 53 7.49 15.92 -3.91
C ALA A 53 6.08 16.50 -3.67
N ASN A 54 5.95 17.34 -2.63
CA ASN A 54 4.70 18.01 -2.27
C ASN A 54 3.49 17.05 -2.10
N HIS A 55 3.73 15.89 -1.50
CA HIS A 55 2.71 14.85 -1.32
C HIS A 55 2.41 14.64 0.17
N PRO A 56 1.17 14.28 0.56
CA PRO A 56 0.87 13.87 1.92
C PRO A 56 1.69 12.63 2.33
N THR A 57 1.91 12.47 3.64
CA THR A 57 2.64 11.33 4.19
C THR A 57 2.03 10.01 3.74
N VAL A 58 2.86 9.12 3.21
CA VAL A 58 2.48 7.80 2.73
C VAL A 58 3.02 6.75 3.68
N ILE A 59 2.18 5.79 4.07
CA ILE A 59 2.56 4.64 4.89
C ILE A 59 2.28 3.33 4.15
N ILE A 60 3.03 2.28 4.47
CA ILE A 60 2.77 0.92 3.98
C ILE A 60 1.69 0.31 4.89
N ALA A 61 0.50 0.09 4.36
CA ALA A 61 -0.59 -0.59 5.08
C ALA A 61 -0.51 -2.12 4.98
N ARG A 62 0.00 -2.63 3.85
CA ARG A 62 0.13 -4.08 3.62
C ARG A 62 1.29 -4.38 2.68
N GLU A 63 1.91 -5.54 2.87
CA GLU A 63 2.85 -6.13 1.94
C GLU A 63 2.33 -7.48 1.45
N GLU A 64 2.55 -7.77 0.17
CA GLU A 64 2.14 -9.01 -0.49
C GLU A 64 3.28 -9.52 -1.38
N ASN A 65 3.38 -10.84 -1.57
CA ASN A 65 4.33 -11.38 -2.54
C ASN A 65 3.80 -11.15 -3.96
N LEU A 66 4.68 -10.75 -4.88
CA LEU A 66 4.36 -10.49 -6.29
C LEU A 66 4.30 -11.79 -7.12
N ILE A 67 4.19 -12.94 -6.45
CA ILE A 67 4.14 -14.25 -7.09
C ILE A 67 2.73 -14.40 -7.68
N LYS A 68 2.68 -14.36 -9.01
CA LYS A 68 1.51 -14.74 -9.83
C LYS A 68 0.98 -16.09 -9.34
N SER A 69 -0.34 -16.24 -9.28
CA SER A 69 -1.00 -17.55 -9.23
C SER A 69 -0.29 -18.53 -10.20
N PRO A 70 -0.04 -19.80 -9.83
CA PRO A 70 0.93 -20.62 -10.54
C PRO A 70 0.66 -20.83 -12.04
N ASP A 71 -0.59 -20.70 -12.50
CA ASP A 71 -1.00 -21.16 -13.83
C ASP A 71 -1.90 -20.20 -14.63
N GLY A 72 -2.01 -18.93 -14.23
CA GLY A 72 -2.77 -17.92 -14.99
C GLY A 72 -4.26 -18.24 -15.24
N SER A 73 -4.84 -19.21 -14.54
CA SER A 73 -6.18 -19.75 -14.75
C SER A 73 -6.97 -19.88 -13.42
N GLU A 74 -7.20 -18.74 -12.76
CA GLU A 74 -8.24 -18.52 -11.71
C GLU A 74 -8.20 -19.48 -10.47
N SER A 75 -9.06 -19.43 -9.45
CA SER A 75 -9.47 -18.31 -8.58
C SER A 75 -8.87 -18.53 -7.17
N ILE A 76 -8.63 -17.46 -6.39
CA ILE A 76 -8.04 -17.55 -5.04
C ILE A 76 -9.03 -18.23 -4.07
N ILE A 77 -8.70 -19.44 -3.61
CA ILE A 77 -9.48 -20.15 -2.58
C ILE A 77 -9.12 -19.56 -1.20
N TYR A 78 -10.11 -18.90 -0.57
CA TYR A 78 -10.07 -18.33 0.78
C TYR A 78 -10.40 -19.36 1.88
N GLU A 79 -9.91 -20.60 1.79
CA GLU A 79 -10.17 -21.56 2.87
C GLU A 79 -9.11 -21.43 3.98
N CYS A 80 -9.35 -20.50 4.90
CA CYS A 80 -8.85 -20.64 6.28
C CYS A 80 -9.57 -21.84 6.93
N LYS A 81 -9.06 -23.05 6.72
CA LYS A 81 -9.46 -24.20 7.55
C LYS A 81 -8.74 -24.10 8.89
N PHE A 82 -9.46 -23.66 9.92
CA PHE A 82 -9.13 -24.05 11.27
C PHE A 82 -9.53 -25.52 11.43
N ASN A 83 -8.55 -26.40 11.63
CA ASN A 83 -8.86 -27.75 12.12
C ASN A 83 -9.45 -27.60 13.53
N SER A 84 -10.68 -28.09 13.70
CA SER A 84 -11.28 -28.39 15.00
C SER A 84 -10.78 -29.72 15.53
#